data_AF-A0A1J4UE16-F1
#
_entry.id   AF-A0A1J4UE16-F1
#
_cell.length_a   1.000
_cell.length_b   1.000
_cell.length_c   1.000
_cell.angle_alpha   90.00
_cell.angle_beta   90.00
_cell.angle_gamma   90.00
#
_symmetry.space_group_name_H-M   'P 1'
#
loop_
_entity.id
_entity.type
_entity.pdbx_description
1 polymer ?
#
loop_
_entity_poly.entity_id
_entity_poly.type
_entity_poly.pdbx_seq_one_letter_code
_entity_poly.pdbx_strand_id
1 'polypeptide(L)' 'MSARPRKWKKKGRMRWKWLKKRRKRLKRKMKRRVGEL' A
#
# COMPACT_ATOMS: atom_id res chain seq x y z
N MET A 1 -6.37 -7.32 2.11
CA MET A 1 -4.94 -7.41 1.71
C MET A 1 -4.27 -8.47 2.57
N SER A 2 -4.33 -9.73 2.13
CA SER A 2 -3.56 -10.84 2.68
C SER A 2 -2.07 -10.48 2.56
N ALA A 3 -1.44 -10.09 3.67
CA ALA A 3 -0.04 -9.71 3.68
C ALA A 3 0.78 -10.98 3.79
N ARG A 4 1.58 -11.31 2.76
CA ARG A 4 2.53 -12.42 2.84
C ARG A 4 3.55 -12.13 3.97
N PRO A 5 3.75 -13.04 4.95
CA PRO A 5 4.67 -12.84 6.07
C PRO A 5 6.09 -12.42 5.65
N ARG A 6 6.55 -12.90 4.48
CA ARG A 6 7.84 -12.53 3.88
C ARG A 6 8.05 -11.02 3.70
N LYS A 7 6.98 -10.23 3.53
CA LYS A 7 7.08 -8.77 3.36
C LYS A 7 7.37 -8.02 4.66
N TRP A 8 7.25 -8.67 5.82
CA TRP A 8 7.58 -8.05 7.10
C TRP A 8 9.09 -8.01 7.35
N LYS A 9 9.85 -8.92 6.73
CA LYS A 9 11.32 -8.91 6.76
C LYS A 9 11.85 -7.65 6.05
N LYS A 10 12.45 -6.74 6.82
CA LYS A 10 12.97 -5.44 6.38
C LYS A 10 14.39 -5.55 5.77
N LYS A 11 14.63 -6.52 4.87
CA LYS A 11 15.92 -6.66 4.15
C LYS A 11 15.81 -6.06 2.75
N GLY A 12 16.57 -5.01 2.47
CA GLY A 12 16.60 -4.30 1.17
C GLY A 12 15.26 -3.69 0.75
N ARG A 13 14.34 -3.50 1.70
CA ARG A 13 12.97 -3.02 1.44
C ARG A 13 12.48 -2.12 2.55
N MET A 14 11.67 -1.13 2.18
CA MET A 14 10.95 -0.28 3.10
C MET A 14 9.97 -1.10 3.95
N ARG A 15 9.79 -0.71 5.23
CA ARG A 15 8.88 -1.38 6.16
C ARG A 15 7.48 -1.51 5.55
N TRP A 16 6.91 -2.73 5.60
CA TRP A 16 5.63 -3.06 4.99
C TRP A 16 4.47 -2.13 5.40
N LYS A 17 4.45 -1.64 6.65
CA LYS A 17 3.48 -0.66 7.14
C LYS A 17 3.41 0.59 6.25
N TRP A 18 4.56 1.14 5.88
CA TRP A 18 4.64 2.35 5.06
C TRP A 18 4.30 2.10 3.60
N LEU A 19 4.75 0.97 3.05
CA LEU A 19 4.35 0.52 1.71
C LEU A 19 2.82 0.36 1.61
N LYS A 20 2.19 -0.24 2.63
CA LYS A 20 0.73 -0.39 2.71
C LYS A 20 0.03 0.98 2.78
N LYS A 21 0.56 1.92 3.58
CA LYS A 21 0.01 3.29 3.70
C LYS A 21 0.10 4.05 2.37
N ARG A 22 1.24 3.99 1.67
CA ARG A 22 1.43 4.59 0.34
C ARG A 22 0.47 4.03 -0.69
N ARG A 23 0.33 2.70 -0.75
CA ARG A 23 -0.57 2.02 -1.69
C ARG A 23 -2.06 2.36 -1.44
N LYS A 24 -2.48 2.48 -0.17
CA LYS A 24 -3.85 2.94 0.16
C LYS A 24 -4.11 4.39 -0.29
N ARG A 25 -3.12 5.30 -0.13
CA ARG A 25 -3.24 6.69 -0.59
C ARG A 25 -3.41 6.78 -2.10
N LEU A 26 -2.61 6.02 -2.86
CA LEU A 26 -2.71 5.97 -4.31
C LEU A 26 -4.08 5.47 -4.78
N LYS A 27 -4.59 4.40 -4.17
CA LYS A 27 -5.95 3.89 -4.48
C LYS A 27 -7.04 4.93 -4.24
N ARG A 28 -6.97 5.69 -3.12
CA ARG A 28 -7.92 6.76 -2.83
C ARG A 28 -7.84 7.91 -3.85
N LYS A 29 -6.63 8.31 -4.22
CA LYS A 29 -6.41 9.33 -5.28
C LYS A 29 -6.99 8.87 -6.61
N MET A 30 -6.75 7.61 -6.98
CA MET A 30 -7.27 7.02 -8.22
C MET A 30 -8.81 6.99 -8.20
N LYS A 31 -9.43 6.50 -7.12
CA LYS A 31 -10.90 6.51 -6.97
C LYS A 31 -11.51 7.91 -7.12
N ARG A 32 -10.93 8.91 -6.44
CA ARG A 32 -11.37 10.31 -6.57
C ARG A 32 -11.22 10.85 -7.99
N ARG A 33 -10.16 10.47 -8.71
CA ARG A 33 -9.91 10.92 -10.09
C ARG A 33 -10.88 10.31 -11.11
N VAL A 34 -11.29 9.06 -10.89
CA VAL A 34 -12.21 8.33 -11.77
C VAL A 34 -13.69 8.69 -11.48
N GLY A 35 -13.97 9.44 -10.41
CA GLY A 35 -15.33 9.86 -10.07
C GLY A 35 -16.20 8.76 -9.45
N GLU A 36 -15.61 7.64 -9.00
CA GLU A 36 -16.32 6.58 -8.27
C GLU A 36 -16.58 6.95 -6.78
N LEU A 37 -16.77 8.24 -6.49
CA LEU A 37 -17.07 8.77 -5.16
C LEU A 37 -18.13 9.86 -5.27
#